data_AF-V5GWP0-F1
#
_entry.id   AF-V5GWP0-F1
#
_cell.length_a   1.000
_cell.length_b   1.000
_cell.length_c   1.000
_cell.angle_alpha   90.00
_cell.angle_beta   90.00
_cell.angle_gamma   90.00
#
_symmetry.space_group_name_H-M   'P 1'
#
loop_
_entity.id
_entity.type
_entity.pdbx_description
1 polymer ?
#
loop_
_entity_poly.entity_id
_entity_poly.type
_entity_poly.pdbx_seq_one_letter_code
_entity_poly.pdbx_strand_id
1 'polypeptide(L)'
;MVDNSCVIEGTVKFRDGKKWKSRWCVMRKLSPVADCLHLQLYRDSKDRYKQGQTKASLSLQHFLGLETGFTLDKESNTVAILCQDVVVVLAFDNRERLMQWQVKLSSHLNDGPHFLVLVSSAPPKSRLPP
;
A
#
# COMPACT_ATOMS: atom_id res chain seq x y z
N MET A 1 17.22 -2.85 19.95
CA MET A 1 17.63 -3.65 18.78
C MET A 1 16.98 -3.00 17.57
N VAL A 2 17.74 -2.47 16.63
CA VAL A 2 17.17 -1.79 15.44
C VAL A 2 16.57 -2.86 14.54
N ASP A 3 15.27 -2.79 14.27
CA ASP A 3 14.59 -3.69 13.35
C ASP A 3 14.94 -3.28 11.91
N ASN A 4 16.09 -3.76 11.42
CA ASN A 4 16.59 -3.50 10.06
C ASN A 4 15.65 -4.01 8.96
N SER A 5 14.58 -4.73 9.31
CA SER A 5 13.62 -5.27 8.36
C SER A 5 12.48 -4.27 8.07
N CYS A 6 12.28 -3.26 8.92
CA CYS A 6 11.26 -2.23 8.74
C CYS A 6 11.67 -1.22 7.67
N VAL A 7 10.86 -1.12 6.61
CA VAL A 7 11.07 -0.19 5.49
C VAL A 7 10.48 1.18 5.80
N ILE A 8 9.23 1.17 6.29
CA ILE A 8 8.51 2.36 6.73
C ILE A 8 7.39 1.94 7.68
N GLU A 9 7.11 2.76 8.68
CA GLU A 9 5.96 2.61 9.56
C GLU A 9 5.27 3.95 9.83
N GLY A 10 4.00 3.90 10.21
CA GLY A 10 3.24 5.10 10.52
C GLY A 10 1.73 4.87 10.55
N THR A 11 1.01 5.89 11.02
CA THR A 11 -0.45 5.90 10.97
C THR A 11 -0.93 6.03 9.53
N VAL A 12 -1.76 5.09 9.10
CA VAL A 12 -2.44 5.09 7.80
C VAL A 12 -3.90 4.72 8.00
N LYS A 13 -4.74 5.08 7.03
CA LYS A 13 -6.10 4.54 6.91
C LYS A 13 -6.08 3.43 5.88
N PHE A 14 -6.54 2.24 6.24
CA PHE A 14 -6.79 1.16 5.28
C PHE A 14 -8.29 1.05 5.00
N ARG A 15 -8.62 0.51 3.83
CA ARG A 15 -10.01 0.36 3.39
C ARG A 15 -10.55 -1.02 3.79
N ASP A 16 -11.57 -1.02 4.63
CA ASP A 16 -12.31 -2.22 5.03
C ASP A 16 -13.74 -2.12 4.49
N GLY A 17 -13.99 -2.80 3.38
CA GLY A 17 -15.20 -2.62 2.59
C GLY A 17 -15.36 -1.17 2.11
N LYS A 18 -16.38 -0.48 2.62
CA LYS A 18 -16.67 0.94 2.31
C LYS A 18 -16.27 1.91 3.42
N LYS A 19 -15.48 1.46 4.41
CA LYS A 19 -15.09 2.29 5.56
C LYS A 19 -13.57 2.39 5.67
N TRP A 20 -13.08 3.61 5.90
CA TRP A 20 -11.70 3.85 6.27
C TRP A 20 -11.48 3.56 7.76
N LYS A 21 -10.43 2.80 8.07
CA LYS A 21 -10.03 2.48 9.44
C LYS A 21 -8.59 2.91 9.67
N SER A 22 -8.36 3.76 10.67
CA SER A 22 -7.02 4.20 11.06
C SER A 22 -6.29 3.11 11.86
N ARG A 23 -5.06 2.82 11.47
CA ARG A 23 -4.18 1.81 12.09
C ARG A 23 -2.72 2.23 12.00
N TRP A 24 -1.90 1.68 12.89
CA TRP A 24 -0.45 1.75 12.72
C TRP A 24 -0.02 0.67 11.72
N CYS A 25 0.50 1.10 10.58
CA CYS A 25 0.98 0.19 9.54
C CYS A 25 2.50 0.08 9.60
N VAL A 26 3.01 -1.13 9.40
CA VAL A 26 4.42 -1.45 9.26
C VAL A 26 4.60 -2.16 7.94
N MET A 27 5.43 -1.59 7.07
CA MET A 27 5.93 -2.25 5.86
C MET A 27 7.33 -2.78 6.15
N ARG A 28 7.53 -4.08 5.92
CA ARG A 28 8.81 -4.72 6.20
C ARG A 28 9.19 -5.75 5.14
N LYS A 29 10.49 -5.96 4.96
CA LYS A 29 11.01 -7.13 4.23
C LYS A 29 11.18 -8.28 5.22
N LEU A 30 10.84 -9.52 4.85
CA LEU A 30 11.10 -10.67 5.73
C LEU A 30 12.55 -11.16 5.65
N SER A 31 13.24 -10.86 4.55
CA SER A 31 14.66 -11.11 4.38
C SER A 31 15.29 -10.04 3.47
N PRO A 32 16.62 -9.84 3.50
CA PRO A 32 17.30 -8.87 2.65
C PRO A 32 17.10 -9.12 1.15
N VAL A 33 16.89 -10.39 0.78
CA VAL A 33 16.72 -10.87 -0.60
C VAL A 33 15.24 -11.09 -0.98
N ALA A 34 14.29 -10.69 -0.13
CA ALA A 34 12.88 -10.84 -0.44
C ALA A 34 12.45 -9.85 -1.52
N ASP A 35 11.81 -10.39 -2.57
CA ASP A 35 11.21 -9.62 -3.67
C ASP A 35 9.80 -9.12 -3.36
N CYS A 36 9.38 -9.17 -2.09
CA CYS A 36 8.07 -8.71 -1.64
C CYS A 36 8.15 -7.96 -0.32
N LEU A 37 7.16 -7.09 -0.09
CA LEU A 37 6.94 -6.42 1.18
C LEU A 37 5.81 -7.08 1.95
N HIS A 38 5.92 -7.10 3.27
CA HIS A 38 4.86 -7.50 4.17
C HIS A 38 4.25 -6.27 4.83
N LEU A 39 2.95 -6.12 4.66
CA LEU A 39 2.12 -5.13 5.31
C LEU A 39 1.57 -5.73 6.60
N GLN A 40 1.80 -5.06 7.72
CA GLN A 40 1.25 -5.44 9.02
C GLN A 40 0.49 -4.26 9.65
N LEU A 41 -0.73 -4.51 10.11
CA LEU A 41 -1.55 -3.50 10.78
C LEU A 41 -1.67 -3.80 12.26
N TYR A 42 -1.41 -2.80 13.09
CA TYR A 42 -1.56 -2.83 14.54
C TYR A 42 -2.63 -1.82 14.97
N ARG A 43 -3.14 -1.98 16.19
CA ARG A 43 -4.12 -1.02 16.73
C ARG A 43 -3.55 0.39 16.74
N ASP A 44 -2.33 0.52 17.26
CA ASP A 44 -1.58 1.76 17.41
C ASP A 44 -0.07 1.45 17.53
N SER A 45 0.77 2.50 17.62
CA SER A 45 2.22 2.34 17.75
C SER A 45 2.64 1.67 19.06
N LYS A 46 1.92 1.89 20.16
CA LYS A 46 2.24 1.28 21.46
C LYS A 46 2.03 -0.24 21.42
N ASP A 47 0.95 -0.68 20.78
CA ASP A 47 0.64 -2.09 20.52
C ASP A 47 1.77 -2.75 19.71
N ARG A 48 2.27 -2.08 18.66
CA ARG A 48 3.43 -2.55 17.88
C ARG A 48 4.70 -2.72 18.72
N TYR A 49 5.07 -1.73 19.54
CA TYR A 49 6.31 -1.78 20.33
C TYR A 49 6.24 -2.79 21.50
N LYS A 50 5.04 -3.08 21.98
CA LYS A 50 4.80 -4.16 22.96
C LYS A 50 4.75 -5.56 22.32
N GLN A 51 5.07 -5.68 21.03
CA GLN A 51 4.93 -6.91 20.26
C GLN A 51 3.50 -7.48 20.30
N GLY A 52 2.51 -6.58 20.33
CA GLY A 52 1.10 -6.93 20.31
C GLY A 52 0.69 -7.66 19.02
N GLN A 53 -0.47 -8.32 19.05
CA GLN A 53 -0.95 -9.06 17.89
C GLN A 53 -1.34 -8.15 16.72
N THR A 54 -0.90 -8.54 15.53
CA THR A 54 -1.33 -7.92 14.28
C THR A 54 -2.84 -8.09 14.09
N LYS A 55 -3.51 -7.01 13.67
CA LYS A 55 -4.92 -7.01 13.27
C LYS A 55 -5.12 -7.55 11.86
N ALA A 56 -4.12 -7.34 11.01
CA ALA A 56 -4.03 -7.92 9.69
C ALA A 56 -2.55 -8.03 9.32
N SER A 57 -2.21 -9.04 8.52
CA SER A 57 -0.91 -9.20 7.90
C SER A 57 -1.14 -9.67 6.47
N LEU A 58 -0.46 -9.05 5.51
CA LEU A 58 -0.59 -9.37 4.10
C LEU A 58 0.79 -9.31 3.43
N SER A 59 1.10 -10.31 2.61
CA SER A 59 2.28 -10.33 1.74
C SER A 59 1.93 -9.69 0.41
N LEU A 60 2.67 -8.65 0.01
CA LEU A 60 2.51 -7.95 -1.27
C LEU A 60 3.37 -8.65 -2.33
N GLN A 61 2.91 -9.81 -2.79
CA GLN A 61 3.57 -10.61 -3.81
C GLN A 61 3.08 -10.24 -5.21
N HIS A 62 3.88 -10.56 -6.24
CA HIS A 62 3.54 -10.30 -7.64
C HIS A 62 3.11 -8.84 -7.87
N PHE A 63 3.95 -7.91 -7.42
CA PHE A 63 3.72 -6.47 -7.58
C PHE A 63 3.63 -6.10 -9.07
N LEU A 64 2.62 -5.30 -9.40
CA LEU A 64 2.33 -4.84 -10.77
C LEU A 64 2.52 -3.33 -10.93
N GLY A 65 2.32 -2.55 -9.86
CA GLY A 65 2.45 -1.10 -9.92
C GLY A 65 1.95 -0.36 -8.68
N LEU A 66 2.27 0.92 -8.62
CA LEU A 66 1.89 1.84 -7.57
C LEU A 66 1.20 3.07 -8.18
N GLU A 67 0.00 3.38 -7.74
CA GLU A 67 -0.74 4.58 -8.17
C GLU A 67 -1.00 5.48 -6.96
N THR A 68 -0.74 6.79 -7.07
CA THR A 68 -0.91 7.74 -5.96
C THR A 68 -1.72 8.98 -6.35
N GLY A 69 -2.34 9.62 -5.35
CA GLY A 69 -2.94 10.94 -5.53
C GLY A 69 -4.35 10.94 -6.14
N PHE A 70 -5.02 9.79 -6.19
CA PHE A 70 -6.42 9.71 -6.59
C PHE A 70 -7.37 9.96 -5.41
N THR A 71 -8.61 10.33 -5.70
CA THR A 71 -9.63 10.53 -4.67
C THR A 71 -10.51 9.29 -4.54
N LEU A 72 -10.68 8.80 -3.30
CA LEU A 72 -11.54 7.67 -2.99
C LEU A 72 -12.24 7.88 -1.64
N ASP A 73 -13.58 7.90 -1.66
CA ASP A 73 -14.42 8.14 -0.48
C ASP A 73 -13.92 9.28 0.43
N LYS A 74 -13.74 10.46 -0.16
CA LYS A 74 -13.30 11.71 0.50
C LYS A 74 -11.84 11.75 0.97
N GLU A 75 -11.05 10.71 0.73
CA GLU A 75 -9.60 10.76 0.94
C GLU A 75 -8.91 11.05 -0.41
N SER A 76 -8.01 12.03 -0.44
CA SER A 76 -7.26 12.40 -1.67
C SER A 76 -5.75 12.15 -1.56
N ASN A 77 -5.22 11.99 -0.34
CA ASN A 77 -3.85 11.54 -0.14
C ASN A 77 -3.84 10.02 -0.10
N THR A 78 -4.02 9.37 -1.25
CA THR A 78 -4.17 7.92 -1.35
C THR A 78 -3.04 7.27 -2.14
N VAL A 79 -2.80 6.00 -1.84
CA VAL A 79 -1.95 5.10 -2.63
C VAL A 79 -2.67 3.78 -2.85
N ALA A 80 -2.63 3.28 -4.08
CA ALA A 80 -3.01 1.93 -4.44
C ALA A 80 -1.75 1.14 -4.78
N ILE A 81 -1.54 0.04 -4.05
CA ILE A 81 -0.51 -0.96 -4.35
C ILE A 81 -1.21 -2.07 -5.11
N LEU A 82 -0.84 -2.23 -6.38
CA LEU A 82 -1.42 -3.20 -7.31
C LEU A 82 -0.56 -4.46 -7.29
N CYS A 83 -1.14 -5.56 -6.83
CA CYS A 83 -0.57 -6.90 -6.94
C CYS A 83 -1.49 -7.76 -7.82
N GLN A 84 -0.97 -8.86 -8.36
CA GLN A 84 -1.75 -9.76 -9.22
C GLN A 84 -3.08 -10.22 -8.60
N ASP A 85 -3.07 -10.56 -7.31
CA ASP A 85 -4.22 -11.16 -6.62
C ASP A 85 -4.94 -10.18 -5.67
N VAL A 86 -4.35 -9.01 -5.41
CA VAL A 86 -4.85 -8.07 -4.40
C VAL A 86 -4.51 -6.63 -4.75
N VAL A 87 -5.45 -5.72 -4.50
CA VAL A 87 -5.20 -4.28 -4.53
C VAL A 87 -5.33 -3.74 -3.11
N VAL A 88 -4.24 -3.17 -2.59
CA VAL A 88 -4.24 -2.55 -1.27
C VAL A 88 -4.33 -1.05 -1.43
N VAL A 89 -5.37 -0.45 -0.85
CA VAL A 89 -5.52 1.01 -0.83
C VAL A 89 -5.29 1.55 0.57
N LEU A 90 -4.36 2.49 0.67
CA LEU A 90 -4.08 3.26 1.89
C LEU A 90 -4.37 4.74 1.66
N ALA A 91 -4.78 5.42 2.72
CA ALA A 91 -4.95 6.87 2.75
C ALA A 91 -4.16 7.49 3.91
N PHE A 92 -3.73 8.73 3.71
CA PHE A 92 -2.85 9.47 4.61
C PHE A 92 -3.47 10.82 5.00
N ASP A 93 -3.08 11.30 6.18
CA ASP A 93 -3.57 12.55 6.75
C ASP A 93 -3.13 13.76 5.93
N ASN A 94 -1.93 13.69 5.33
CA ASN A 94 -1.33 14.76 4.55
C ASN A 94 -0.50 14.23 3.37
N ARG A 95 -0.18 15.15 2.45
CA ARG A 95 0.56 14.86 1.22
C ARG A 95 2.01 14.46 1.48
N GLU A 96 2.65 15.03 2.50
CA GLU A 96 4.04 14.75 2.84
C GLU A 96 4.23 13.28 3.23
N ARG A 97 3.34 12.73 4.06
CA ARG A 97 3.37 11.30 4.40
C ARG A 97 3.11 10.43 3.18
N LEU A 98 2.14 10.78 2.34
CA LEU A 98 1.91 10.06 1.09
C LEU A 98 3.19 10.00 0.25
N MET A 99 3.88 11.12 0.07
CA MET A 99 5.13 11.20 -0.70
C MET A 99 6.24 10.33 -0.08
N GLN A 100 6.42 10.38 1.24
CA GLN A 100 7.39 9.52 1.93
C GLN A 100 7.10 8.03 1.72
N TRP A 101 5.83 7.64 1.82
CA TRP A 101 5.40 6.27 1.59
C TRP A 101 5.58 5.85 0.14
N GLN A 102 5.20 6.70 -0.81
CA GLN A 102 5.40 6.44 -2.24
C GLN A 102 6.87 6.15 -2.55
N VAL A 103 7.78 7.05 -2.15
CA VAL A 103 9.22 6.88 -2.41
C VAL A 103 9.76 5.60 -1.78
N LYS A 104 9.38 5.30 -0.52
CA LYS A 104 9.83 4.08 0.17
C LYS A 104 9.28 2.81 -0.45
N LEU A 105 8.02 2.81 -0.90
CA LEU A 105 7.41 1.67 -1.56
C LEU A 105 8.05 1.44 -2.93
N SER A 106 8.15 2.47 -3.76
CA SER A 106 8.74 2.37 -5.10
C SER A 106 10.19 1.88 -5.06
N SER A 107 10.98 2.31 -4.06
CA SER A 107 12.37 1.86 -3.92
C SER A 107 12.53 0.40 -3.48
N HIS A 108 11.48 -0.24 -2.94
CA HIS A 108 11.54 -1.61 -2.42
C HIS A 108 10.72 -2.63 -3.22
N LEU A 109 9.74 -2.17 -4.01
CA LEU A 109 8.87 -3.02 -4.84
C LEU A 109 9.31 -3.09 -6.32
N ASN A 110 10.50 -2.57 -6.63
CA ASN A 110 11.03 -2.50 -8.00
C ASN A 110 10.06 -1.82 -8.97
N ASP A 111 9.60 -0.65 -8.57
CA ASP A 111 8.58 0.10 -9.30
C ASP A 111 9.15 0.64 -10.63
N GLY A 112 8.53 0.22 -11.72
CA GLY A 112 8.92 0.59 -13.08
C GLY A 112 8.36 1.96 -13.51
N PRO A 113 8.56 2.34 -14.78
CA PRO A 113 7.96 3.55 -15.31
C PRO A 113 6.44 3.41 -15.41
N HIS A 114 5.73 4.49 -15.07
CA HIS A 114 4.27 4.60 -15.17
C HIS A 114 3.90 5.52 -16.33
N PHE A 115 2.90 5.11 -17.11
CA PHE A 115 2.42 5.88 -18.25
C PHE A 115 0.91 6.03 -18.16
N LEU A 116 0.44 7.27 -18.20
CA LEU A 116 -0.97 7.55 -18.37
C LEU A 116 -1.33 7.35 -19.85
N VAL A 117 -2.17 6.36 -20.14
CA VAL A 117 -2.55 6.00 -21.50
C VAL A 117 -4.07 6.00 -21.66
N LEU A 118 -4.53 6.30 -22.88
CA LEU A 118 -5.93 6.13 -23.28
C LEU A 118 -6.08 4.81 -24.05
N VAL A 119 -6.97 3.94 -23.60
CA VAL A 119 -7.29 2.70 -24.31
C VAL A 119 -8.21 3.03 -25.48
N SER A 120 -7.76 2.75 -26.71
CA SER A 120 -8.49 3.11 -27.95
C SER A 120 -9.69 2.19 -28.23
N SER A 121 -9.56 0.90 -27.92
CA SER A 121 -10.64 -0.06 -28.05
C SER A 121 -10.47 -1.18 -27.03
N ALA A 122 -11.58 -1.80 -26.64
CA ALA A 122 -11.59 -2.96 -25.76
C ALA A 122 -12.12 -4.18 -26.53
N PRO A 123 -11.71 -5.41 -26.18
CA PRO A 123 -12.26 -6.61 -26.80
C PRO A 123 -13.79 -6.65 -26.69
N PRO A 124 -14.52 -7.21 -27.69
CA PRO A 124 -15.99 -7.19 -27.73
C PRO A 124 -16.69 -7.84 -26.51
N LYS A 125 -15.97 -8.68 -25.76
CA LYS A 125 -16.45 -9.36 -24.55
C LYS A 125 -15.95 -8.72 -23.24
N SER A 126 -15.29 -7.56 -23.33
CA SER A 126 -14.80 -6.86 -22.14
C SER A 126 -15.97 -6.29 -21.33
N ARG A 127 -15.82 -6.24 -20.00
CA ARG A 127 -16.79 -5.58 -19.10
C ARG A 127 -16.52 -4.08 -18.94
N LEU A 128 -15.78 -3.49 -19.87
CA LEU A 128 -15.48 -2.07 -19.83
C LEU A 128 -16.69 -1.32 -20.42
N PRO A 129 -17.16 -0.25 -19.77
CA PRO A 129 -18.17 0.62 -20.38
C PRO A 129 -17.61 1.20 -21.69
N PRO A 130 -18.47 1.42 -22.70
CA PRO A 130 -18.08 1.96 -24.00
C PRO A 130 -17.49 3.37 -23.91
#